data_AF-A0A059Q5K9-F1
#
_entry.id   AF-A0A059Q5K9-F1
#
_cell.length_a   1.000
_cell.length_b   1.000
_cell.length_c   1.000
_cell.angle_alpha   90.00
_cell.angle_beta   90.00
_cell.angle_gamma   90.00
#
_symmetry.space_group_name_H-M   'P 1'
#
loop_
_entity.id
_entity.type
_entity.pdbx_description
1 polymer ?
#
loop_
_entity_poly.entity_id
_entity_poly.type
_entity_poly.pdbx_seq_one_letter_code
_entity_poly.pdbx_strand_id
1 'polypeptide(L)'
;MARSKPILNSPFVANFMRKLQGKGPSFSLPLSWLEQQLTSIGIASNDLIWQENQKQAADQVSVRNSIFTLRLLGSTDWRNFVETLSSVEQLLRKDSTGIYPQMDFLTRDRYRHIIEKIAKTSPLSETEVAQLVLNLVEQKKQDPHLPERHRLIGYFLVDKGRRELEKLAEMRHSFRQRITRSIDKRPVFLYLSSISALSLLGAIILFYVAYHYGDFSWKMLTLVGLLSLAGSSQLAVSFINWLATIWVRPKLLPRMDFSKEYPRLIAH
;
A
#
# COMPACT_ATOMS: atom_id res chain seq x y z
N MET A 1 23.07 -45.83 -33.17
CA MET A 1 22.49 -44.49 -33.41
C MET A 1 21.45 -44.44 -34.54
N ALA A 2 21.31 -45.49 -35.38
CA ALA A 2 20.43 -45.51 -36.56
C ALA A 2 18.90 -45.72 -36.32
N ARG A 3 18.38 -45.51 -35.10
CA ARG A 3 16.94 -45.73 -34.79
C ARG A 3 16.20 -44.54 -34.17
N SER A 4 16.89 -43.44 -33.87
CA SER A 4 16.23 -42.20 -33.46
C SER A 4 15.90 -41.38 -34.70
N LYS A 5 14.63 -41.02 -34.89
CA LYS A 5 14.22 -39.91 -35.77
C LYS A 5 14.15 -38.65 -34.91
N PRO A 6 15.27 -37.94 -34.65
CA PRO A 6 15.22 -36.70 -33.88
C PRO A 6 14.38 -35.68 -34.64
N ILE A 7 13.61 -34.89 -33.91
CA ILE A 7 12.92 -33.73 -34.48
C ILE A 7 14.01 -32.72 -34.85
N LEU A 8 14.29 -32.58 -36.15
CA LEU A 8 15.28 -31.66 -36.70
C LEU A 8 14.74 -30.22 -36.65
N ASN A 9 14.66 -29.67 -35.44
CA ASN A 9 14.29 -28.29 -35.23
C ASN A 9 15.51 -27.36 -35.36
N SER A 10 15.25 -26.09 -35.68
CA SER A 10 16.29 -25.07 -35.89
C SER A 10 17.31 -24.97 -34.72
N PRO A 11 16.90 -24.97 -33.43
CA PRO A 11 17.83 -24.91 -32.29
C PRO A 11 18.73 -26.14 -32.17
N PHE A 12 18.22 -27.34 -32.48
CA PHE A 12 18.99 -28.58 -32.44
C PHE A 12 20.06 -28.59 -33.53
N VAL A 13 19.68 -28.29 -34.77
CA VAL A 13 20.60 -28.24 -35.92
C VAL A 13 21.69 -27.20 -35.71
N ALA A 14 21.33 -25.98 -35.30
CA ALA A 14 22.29 -24.91 -35.05
C ALA A 14 23.27 -25.24 -33.91
N ASN A 15 22.80 -25.82 -32.80
CA ASN A 15 23.68 -26.22 -31.70
C ASN A 15 24.54 -27.44 -32.03
N PHE A 16 24.01 -28.40 -32.78
CA PHE A 16 24.71 -29.61 -33.20
C PHE A 16 25.87 -29.26 -34.14
N MET A 17 25.59 -28.44 -35.17
CA MET A 17 26.61 -27.91 -36.08
C MET A 17 27.65 -27.09 -35.31
N ARG A 18 27.23 -26.11 -34.49
CA ARG A 18 28.13 -25.26 -33.71
C ARG A 18 29.06 -26.03 -32.77
N LYS A 19 28.60 -27.13 -32.16
CA LYS A 19 29.41 -27.94 -31.23
C LYS A 19 30.38 -28.90 -31.91
N LEU A 20 30.10 -29.33 -33.14
CA LEU A 20 30.87 -30.36 -33.85
C LEU A 20 31.78 -29.79 -34.94
N GLN A 21 31.41 -28.65 -35.52
CA GLN A 21 32.21 -27.93 -36.49
C GLN A 21 33.54 -27.51 -35.84
N GLY A 22 34.67 -27.90 -36.46
CA GLY A 22 36.02 -27.59 -35.96
C GLY A 22 36.62 -28.58 -34.95
N LYS A 23 35.92 -29.66 -34.56
CA LYS A 23 36.44 -30.66 -33.59
C LYS A 23 37.20 -31.84 -34.21
N GLY A 24 37.52 -31.77 -35.50
CA GLY A 24 38.37 -32.76 -36.19
C GLY A 24 37.60 -33.77 -37.08
N PRO A 25 38.34 -34.60 -37.84
CA PRO A 25 37.80 -35.44 -38.92
C PRO A 25 36.85 -36.54 -38.43
N SER A 26 36.95 -36.96 -37.17
CA SER A 26 36.08 -37.99 -36.57
C SER A 26 34.60 -37.56 -36.46
N PHE A 27 34.30 -36.26 -36.59
CA PHE A 27 32.94 -35.73 -36.55
C PHE A 27 32.37 -35.36 -37.93
N SER A 28 33.09 -35.68 -39.01
CA SER A 28 32.60 -35.50 -40.39
C SER A 28 31.39 -36.37 -40.72
N LEU A 29 31.40 -37.61 -40.23
CA LEU A 29 30.38 -38.64 -40.53
C LEU A 29 28.99 -38.31 -39.92
N PRO A 30 28.89 -37.83 -38.67
CA PRO A 30 27.64 -37.30 -38.12
C PRO A 30 27.15 -36.01 -38.80
N LEU A 31 28.07 -35.13 -39.23
CA LEU A 31 27.73 -33.88 -39.93
C LEU A 31 27.14 -34.18 -41.32
N SER A 32 27.79 -35.06 -42.09
CA SER A 32 27.29 -35.47 -43.41
C SER A 32 25.96 -36.21 -43.33
N TRP A 33 25.76 -37.02 -42.28
CA TRP A 33 24.47 -37.68 -42.04
C TRP A 33 23.35 -36.67 -41.74
N LEU A 34 23.63 -35.66 -40.91
CA LEU A 34 22.67 -34.60 -40.60
C LEU A 34 22.33 -33.76 -41.84
N GLU A 35 23.34 -33.42 -42.65
CA GLU A 35 23.16 -32.68 -43.89
C GLU A 35 22.31 -33.48 -44.89
N GLN A 36 22.58 -34.78 -45.05
CA GLN A 36 21.78 -35.67 -45.91
C GLN A 36 20.32 -35.81 -45.44
N GLN A 37 20.07 -35.82 -44.14
CA GLN A 37 18.70 -35.84 -43.58
C GLN A 37 17.98 -34.49 -43.74
N LEU A 38 18.69 -33.38 -43.74
CA LEU A 38 18.11 -32.06 -43.96
C LEU A 38 17.79 -31.85 -45.45
N THR A 39 18.68 -32.29 -46.35
CA THR A 39 18.46 -32.26 -47.80
C THR A 39 17.29 -33.14 -48.22
N SER A 40 17.08 -34.30 -47.59
CA SER A 40 15.94 -35.18 -47.90
C SER A 40 14.58 -34.58 -47.52
N ILE A 41 14.56 -33.58 -46.64
CA ILE A 41 13.37 -32.82 -46.21
C ILE A 41 13.29 -31.46 -46.95
N GLY A 42 14.27 -31.14 -47.80
CA GLY A 42 14.31 -29.91 -48.61
C GLY A 42 14.74 -28.66 -47.84
N ILE A 43 15.39 -28.80 -46.68
CA ILE A 43 15.80 -27.68 -45.83
C ILE A 43 17.33 -27.56 -45.86
N ALA A 44 17.86 -26.38 -46.17
CA ALA A 44 19.29 -26.13 -46.06
C ALA A 44 19.69 -25.87 -44.59
N SER A 45 20.76 -26.52 -44.13
CA SER A 45 21.29 -26.36 -42.77
C SER A 45 21.63 -24.89 -42.44
N ASN A 46 22.17 -24.16 -43.42
CA ASN A 46 22.54 -22.75 -43.29
C ASN A 46 21.32 -21.84 -43.05
N ASP A 47 20.17 -22.13 -43.67
CA ASP A 47 18.96 -21.34 -43.50
C ASP A 47 18.41 -21.48 -42.07
N LEU A 48 18.45 -22.70 -41.51
CA LEU A 48 18.09 -22.94 -40.11
C LEU A 48 19.04 -22.22 -39.15
N ILE A 49 20.35 -22.30 -39.39
CA ILE A 49 21.34 -21.59 -38.57
C ILE A 49 21.12 -20.08 -38.62
N TRP A 50 20.86 -19.51 -39.80
CA TRP A 50 20.59 -18.08 -39.97
C TRP A 50 19.29 -17.67 -39.26
N GLN A 51 18.22 -18.45 -39.42
CA GLN A 51 16.94 -18.22 -38.75
C GLN A 51 17.06 -18.27 -37.22
N GLU A 52 17.82 -19.24 -36.68
CA GLU A 52 18.05 -19.35 -35.23
C GLU A 52 18.92 -18.20 -34.71
N ASN A 53 19.97 -17.81 -35.43
CA ASN A 53 20.80 -16.66 -35.06
C ASN A 53 19.99 -15.35 -35.09
N GLN A 54 19.12 -15.17 -36.09
CA GLN A 54 18.25 -14.00 -36.19
C GLN A 54 17.25 -13.97 -35.03
N LYS A 55 16.67 -15.12 -34.67
CA LYS A 55 15.77 -15.26 -33.53
C LYS A 55 16.49 -14.94 -32.21
N GLN A 56 17.68 -15.51 -31.99
CA GLN A 56 18.49 -15.22 -30.80
C GLN A 56 18.90 -13.74 -30.72
N ALA A 57 19.23 -13.10 -31.84
CA ALA A 57 19.53 -11.67 -31.87
C ALA A 57 18.29 -10.83 -31.52
N ALA A 58 17.11 -11.17 -32.04
CA ALA A 58 15.85 -10.49 -31.71
C ALA A 58 15.49 -10.67 -30.22
N ASP A 59 15.67 -11.87 -29.68
CA ASP A 59 15.44 -12.16 -28.26
C ASP A 59 16.42 -11.37 -27.37
N GLN A 60 17.71 -11.32 -27.73
CA GLN A 60 18.71 -10.55 -27.00
C GLN A 60 18.39 -9.05 -26.96
N VAL A 61 17.97 -8.47 -28.08
CA VAL A 61 17.55 -7.06 -28.14
C VAL A 61 16.30 -6.84 -27.28
N SER A 62 15.33 -7.74 -27.31
CA SER A 62 14.09 -7.65 -26.54
C SER A 62 14.35 -7.71 -25.02
N VAL A 63 15.22 -8.63 -24.58
CA VAL A 63 15.63 -8.75 -23.17
C VAL A 63 16.40 -7.50 -22.74
N ARG A 64 17.34 -7.02 -23.56
CA ARG A 64 18.09 -5.79 -23.29
C ARG A 64 17.16 -4.58 -23.17
N ASN A 65 16.20 -4.42 -24.08
CA ASN A 65 15.23 -3.33 -24.04
C ASN A 65 14.32 -3.40 -22.80
N SER A 66 13.90 -4.60 -22.40
CA SER A 66 13.12 -4.81 -21.17
C SER A 66 13.93 -4.41 -19.92
N ILE A 67 15.18 -4.86 -19.81
CA ILE A 67 16.07 -4.51 -18.69
C ILE A 67 16.33 -3.00 -18.65
N PHE A 68 16.63 -2.41 -19.81
CA PHE A 68 16.87 -0.97 -19.92
C PHE A 68 15.64 -0.16 -19.51
N THR A 69 14.45 -0.55 -19.98
CA THR A 69 13.18 0.12 -19.65
C THR A 69 12.87 0.00 -18.16
N LEU A 70 13.02 -1.18 -17.56
CA LEU A 70 12.83 -1.37 -16.12
C LEU A 70 13.83 -0.56 -15.29
N ARG A 71 15.10 -0.49 -15.71
CA ARG A 71 16.11 0.34 -15.05
C ARG A 71 15.80 1.83 -15.19
N LEU A 72 15.37 2.26 -16.37
CA LEU A 72 14.96 3.63 -16.63
C LEU A 72 13.78 4.00 -15.72
N LEU A 73 12.73 3.17 -15.71
CA LEU A 73 11.58 3.33 -14.81
C LEU A 73 12.02 3.36 -13.34
N GLY A 74 12.99 2.55 -12.92
CA GLY A 74 13.52 2.56 -11.56
C GLY A 74 14.36 3.80 -11.22
N SER A 75 15.02 4.41 -12.21
CA SER A 75 15.86 5.61 -12.04
C SER A 75 15.09 6.93 -12.11
N THR A 76 13.87 6.92 -12.66
CA THR A 76 13.02 8.09 -12.75
C THR A 76 12.52 8.50 -11.37
N ASP A 77 12.58 9.80 -11.06
CA ASP A 77 11.94 10.33 -9.85
C ASP A 77 10.41 10.37 -10.04
N TRP A 78 9.78 9.24 -9.72
CA TRP A 78 8.32 9.08 -9.77
C TRP A 78 7.57 10.15 -8.98
N ARG A 79 8.18 10.74 -7.95
CA ARG A 79 7.54 11.76 -7.13
C ARG A 79 7.23 13.00 -7.96
N ASN A 80 8.22 13.50 -8.69
CA ASN A 80 8.07 14.65 -9.57
C ASN A 80 7.13 14.35 -10.74
N PHE A 81 7.22 13.15 -11.31
CA PHE A 81 6.33 12.74 -12.40
C PHE A 81 4.86 12.77 -11.98
N VAL A 82 4.51 12.15 -10.85
CA VAL A 82 3.14 12.10 -10.35
C VAL A 82 2.64 13.49 -9.97
N GLU A 83 3.47 14.32 -9.32
CA GLU A 83 3.08 15.69 -9.00
C GLU A 83 2.85 16.58 -10.23
N THR A 84 3.63 16.38 -11.30
CA THR A 84 3.50 17.18 -12.52
C THR A 84 2.23 16.83 -13.28
N LEU A 85 1.87 15.54 -13.32
CA LEU A 85 0.72 15.06 -14.12
C LEU A 85 -0.60 14.99 -13.33
N SER A 86 -0.57 15.02 -12.00
CA SER A 86 -1.78 14.95 -11.20
C SER A 86 -2.56 16.27 -11.27
N SER A 87 -3.72 16.26 -11.92
CA SER A 87 -4.63 17.41 -11.96
C SER A 87 -5.06 17.86 -10.56
N VAL A 88 -5.20 16.91 -9.62
CA VAL A 88 -5.50 17.19 -8.21
C VAL A 88 -4.34 17.96 -7.55
N GLU A 89 -3.09 17.54 -7.77
CA GLU A 89 -1.92 18.25 -7.25
C GLU A 89 -1.84 19.68 -7.79
N GLN A 90 -2.05 19.86 -9.10
CA GLN A 90 -2.04 21.18 -9.73
C GLN A 90 -3.13 22.10 -9.17
N LEU A 91 -4.29 21.53 -8.82
CA LEU A 91 -5.38 22.27 -8.20
C LEU A 91 -5.04 22.64 -6.76
N LEU A 92 -4.60 21.70 -5.93
CA LEU A 92 -4.22 21.96 -4.53
C LEU A 92 -3.04 22.93 -4.41
N ARG A 93 -2.13 23.00 -5.40
CA ARG A 93 -1.05 24.00 -5.44
C ARG A 93 -1.55 25.44 -5.60
N LYS A 94 -2.79 25.65 -6.03
CA LYS A 94 -3.44 26.98 -6.07
C LYS A 94 -3.93 27.47 -4.70
N ASP A 95 -3.59 26.74 -3.63
CA ASP A 95 -3.90 27.11 -2.26
C ASP A 95 -3.51 28.56 -1.94
N SER A 96 -4.50 29.36 -1.57
CA SER A 96 -4.31 30.76 -1.20
C SER A 96 -3.51 30.96 0.10
N THR A 97 -3.25 29.91 0.87
CA THR A 97 -2.39 29.97 2.07
C THR A 97 -0.91 29.73 1.75
N GLY A 98 -0.59 29.16 0.59
CA GLY A 98 0.80 28.86 0.19
C GLY A 98 1.49 27.77 1.03
N ILE A 99 0.80 27.14 1.99
CA ILE A 99 1.38 26.14 2.89
C ILE A 99 1.43 24.76 2.23
N TYR A 100 0.42 24.39 1.43
CA TYR A 100 0.39 23.09 0.76
C TYR A 100 1.65 22.81 -0.10
N PRO A 101 2.12 23.73 -0.98
CA PRO A 101 3.33 23.50 -1.78
C PRO A 101 4.62 23.31 -0.98
N GLN A 102 4.67 23.77 0.28
CA GLN A 102 5.82 23.63 1.17
C GLN A 102 5.80 22.30 1.94
N MET A 103 4.76 21.47 1.81
CA MET A 103 4.67 20.17 2.47
C MET A 103 5.53 19.11 1.77
N ASP A 104 6.01 18.13 2.54
CA ASP A 104 6.74 16.99 1.98
C ASP A 104 5.86 16.14 1.04
N PHE A 105 6.51 15.44 0.12
CA PHE A 105 5.83 14.59 -0.86
C PHE A 105 4.86 13.61 -0.18
N LEU A 106 5.27 12.99 0.94
CA LEU A 106 4.44 11.99 1.62
C LEU A 106 3.16 12.59 2.22
N THR A 107 3.21 13.82 2.73
CA THR A 107 2.04 14.52 3.25
C THR A 107 1.09 14.89 2.11
N ARG A 108 1.63 15.43 1.01
CA ARG A 108 0.84 15.77 -0.18
C ARG A 108 0.21 14.53 -0.82
N ASP A 109 0.97 13.44 -0.93
CA ASP A 109 0.48 12.17 -1.44
C ASP A 109 -0.65 11.59 -0.59
N ARG A 110 -0.51 11.64 0.74
CA ARG A 110 -1.58 11.26 1.66
C ARG A 110 -2.84 12.10 1.46
N TYR A 111 -2.70 13.39 1.20
CA TYR A 111 -3.84 14.28 0.94
C TYR A 111 -4.55 13.88 -0.36
N ARG A 112 -3.81 13.59 -1.43
CA ARG A 112 -4.36 13.06 -2.69
C ARG A 112 -5.11 11.75 -2.48
N HIS A 113 -4.57 10.80 -1.72
CA HIS A 113 -5.26 9.55 -1.40
C HIS A 113 -6.54 9.74 -0.58
N ILE A 114 -6.60 10.76 0.28
CA ILE A 114 -7.84 11.08 1.01
C ILE A 114 -8.90 11.59 0.04
N ILE A 115 -8.53 12.47 -0.90
CA ILE A 115 -9.41 12.99 -1.94
C ILE A 115 -9.92 11.84 -2.81
N GLU A 116 -9.03 10.98 -3.30
CA GLU A 116 -9.36 9.75 -4.05
C GLU A 116 -10.38 8.89 -3.29
N LYS A 117 -10.16 8.67 -1.98
CA LYS A 117 -11.07 7.86 -1.17
C LYS A 117 -12.45 8.49 -1.03
N ILE A 118 -12.54 9.81 -0.94
CA ILE A 118 -13.81 10.52 -0.89
C ILE A 118 -14.49 10.39 -2.27
N ALA A 119 -13.79 10.75 -3.34
CA ALA A 119 -14.23 10.68 -4.74
C ALA A 119 -14.82 9.31 -5.10
N LYS A 120 -14.12 8.22 -4.74
CA LYS A 120 -14.57 6.84 -4.99
C LYS A 120 -15.92 6.47 -4.37
N THR A 121 -16.37 7.22 -3.37
CA THR A 121 -17.63 6.96 -2.65
C THR A 121 -18.61 8.13 -2.73
N SER A 122 -18.29 9.14 -3.52
CA SER A 122 -19.14 10.29 -3.83
C SER A 122 -19.55 10.27 -5.31
N PRO A 123 -20.58 11.05 -5.70
CA PRO A 123 -20.86 11.31 -7.10
C PRO A 123 -19.80 12.20 -7.79
N LEU A 124 -18.92 12.85 -7.02
CA LEU A 124 -17.91 13.79 -7.50
C LEU A 124 -16.59 13.11 -7.90
N SER A 125 -15.95 13.67 -8.93
CA SER A 125 -14.58 13.37 -9.34
C SER A 125 -13.54 13.87 -8.33
N GLU A 126 -12.32 13.35 -8.42
CA GLU A 126 -11.20 13.78 -7.54
C GLU A 126 -10.91 15.29 -7.66
N THR A 127 -10.99 15.83 -8.87
CA THR A 127 -10.78 17.26 -9.14
C THR A 127 -11.89 18.13 -8.55
N GLU A 128 -13.15 17.67 -8.58
CA GLU A 128 -14.28 18.38 -7.96
C GLU A 128 -14.17 18.36 -6.43
N VAL A 129 -13.79 17.22 -5.84
CA VAL A 129 -13.54 17.13 -4.39
C VAL A 129 -12.37 18.04 -4.00
N ALA A 130 -11.30 18.10 -4.79
CA ALA A 130 -10.18 19.01 -4.55
C ALA A 130 -10.61 20.48 -4.63
N GLN A 131 -11.49 20.83 -5.58
CA GLN A 131 -12.04 22.18 -5.69
C GLN A 131 -12.93 22.54 -4.50
N LEU A 132 -13.75 21.60 -4.00
CA LEU A 132 -14.53 21.80 -2.78
C LEU A 132 -13.65 22.10 -1.57
N VAL A 133 -12.49 21.45 -1.46
CA VAL A 133 -11.52 21.73 -0.39
C VAL A 133 -11.00 23.16 -0.47
N LEU A 134 -10.62 23.64 -1.67
CA LEU A 134 -10.18 25.02 -1.86
C LEU A 134 -11.29 26.02 -1.52
N ASN A 135 -12.52 25.77 -2.00
CA ASN A 135 -13.66 26.64 -1.73
C ASN A 135 -13.96 26.73 -0.22
N LEU A 136 -13.85 25.62 0.51
CA LEU A 136 -14.01 25.59 1.96
C LEU A 136 -12.93 26.41 2.68
N VAL A 137 -11.68 26.28 2.24
CA VAL A 137 -10.56 27.07 2.76
C VAL A 137 -10.80 28.57 2.53
N GLU A 138 -11.21 28.96 1.32
CA GLU A 138 -11.53 30.34 0.99
C GLU A 138 -12.70 30.89 1.82
N GLN A 139 -13.76 30.10 1.99
CA GLN A 139 -14.90 30.48 2.84
C GLN A 139 -14.49 30.72 4.29
N LYS A 140 -13.67 29.83 4.90
CA LYS A 140 -13.21 30.03 6.28
C LYS A 140 -12.17 31.16 6.42
N LYS A 141 -11.56 31.59 5.32
CA LYS A 141 -10.63 32.73 5.29
C LYS A 141 -11.36 34.07 5.45
N GLN A 142 -12.60 34.16 4.98
CA GLN A 142 -13.42 35.37 5.07
C GLN A 142 -13.85 35.70 6.50
N ASP A 143 -13.84 34.73 7.42
CA ASP A 143 -14.16 34.93 8.82
C ASP A 143 -12.88 35.19 9.64
N PRO A 144 -12.62 36.44 10.07
CA PRO A 144 -11.42 36.81 10.81
C PRO A 144 -11.34 36.18 12.21
N HIS A 145 -12.46 35.73 12.79
CA HIS A 145 -12.50 35.17 14.16
C HIS A 145 -12.11 33.70 14.23
N LEU A 146 -12.03 33.00 13.09
CA LEU A 146 -11.63 31.61 13.04
C LEU A 146 -10.10 31.44 13.20
N PRO A 147 -9.64 30.49 14.03
CA PRO A 147 -8.21 30.19 14.16
C PRO A 147 -7.61 29.78 12.81
N GLU A 148 -6.39 30.24 12.52
CA GLU A 148 -5.69 30.03 11.24
C GLU A 148 -5.69 28.58 10.75
N ARG A 149 -5.61 27.61 11.67
CA ARG A 149 -5.67 26.17 11.34
C ARG A 149 -6.93 25.77 10.55
N HIS A 150 -8.07 26.44 10.74
CA HIS A 150 -9.32 26.12 10.04
C HIS A 150 -9.33 26.60 8.59
N ARG A 151 -8.34 27.43 8.21
CA ARG A 151 -8.12 27.93 6.86
C ARG A 151 -7.12 27.07 6.09
N LEU A 152 -6.66 25.95 6.65
CA LEU A 152 -5.66 25.09 6.02
C LEU A 152 -6.32 23.91 5.31
N ILE A 153 -5.79 23.53 4.14
CA ILE A 153 -6.20 22.32 3.40
C ILE A 153 -6.12 21.07 4.28
N GLY A 154 -5.04 20.95 5.07
CA GLY A 154 -4.83 19.81 5.97
C GLY A 154 -5.93 19.62 7.02
N TYR A 155 -6.59 20.71 7.43
CA TYR A 155 -7.69 20.64 8.39
C TYR A 155 -8.94 19.96 7.79
N PHE A 156 -9.23 20.22 6.52
CA PHE A 156 -10.36 19.61 5.81
C PHE A 156 -10.07 18.18 5.32
N LEU A 157 -8.80 17.79 5.17
CA LEU A 157 -8.45 16.44 4.73
C LEU A 157 -8.18 15.46 5.88
N VAL A 158 -7.47 15.91 6.93
CA VAL A 158 -6.98 15.02 8.00
C VAL A 158 -7.60 15.30 9.36
N ASP A 159 -8.15 16.49 9.58
CA ASP A 159 -8.65 16.91 10.89
C ASP A 159 -10.19 17.01 10.94
N LYS A 160 -10.72 17.72 11.93
CA LYS A 160 -12.16 17.86 12.21
C LYS A 160 -12.97 18.41 11.03
N GLY A 161 -12.36 19.22 10.15
CA GLY A 161 -12.99 19.78 8.95
C GLY A 161 -13.39 18.73 7.92
N ARG A 162 -12.81 17.53 7.99
CA ARG A 162 -13.14 16.40 7.09
C ARG A 162 -14.61 16.05 7.08
N ARG A 163 -15.33 16.21 8.20
CA ARG A 163 -16.76 15.91 8.26
C ARG A 163 -17.61 16.88 7.42
N GLU A 164 -17.18 18.13 7.32
CA GLU A 164 -17.85 19.15 6.51
C GLU A 164 -17.63 18.83 5.03
N LEU A 165 -16.39 18.52 4.65
CA LEU A 165 -16.03 18.10 3.30
C LEU A 165 -16.79 16.85 2.86
N GLU A 166 -16.82 15.80 3.67
CA GLU A 166 -17.50 14.55 3.32
C GLU A 166 -19.02 14.71 3.16
N LYS A 167 -19.63 15.62 3.91
CA LYS A 167 -21.06 15.95 3.75
C LYS A 167 -21.32 16.70 2.46
N LEU A 168 -20.50 17.71 2.16
CA LEU A 168 -20.63 18.50 0.92
C LEU A 168 -20.32 17.67 -0.32
N ALA A 169 -19.42 16.70 -0.22
CA ALA A 169 -19.13 15.75 -1.28
C ALA A 169 -20.18 14.62 -1.38
N GLU A 170 -21.24 14.63 -0.56
CA GLU A 170 -22.28 13.58 -0.54
C GLU A 170 -21.71 12.15 -0.43
N MET A 171 -20.66 12.00 0.37
CA MET A 171 -19.94 10.74 0.50
C MET A 171 -20.85 9.65 1.10
N ARG A 172 -21.06 8.56 0.35
CA ARG A 172 -21.84 7.40 0.83
C ARG A 172 -21.00 6.58 1.80
N HIS A 173 -21.32 6.66 3.09
CA HIS A 173 -20.63 5.88 4.11
C HIS A 173 -21.07 4.41 4.09
N SER A 174 -20.12 3.50 3.92
CA SER A 174 -20.34 2.08 4.20
C SER A 174 -20.67 1.88 5.70
N PHE A 175 -21.56 0.94 6.03
CA PHE A 175 -22.00 0.65 7.40
C PHE A 175 -20.81 0.41 8.36
N ARG A 176 -19.75 -0.25 7.88
CA ARG A 176 -18.48 -0.48 8.59
C ARG A 176 -17.72 0.82 8.91
N GLN A 177 -17.78 1.80 8.01
CA GLN A 177 -17.21 3.15 8.26
C GLN A 177 -18.04 3.92 9.28
N ARG A 178 -19.37 3.73 9.31
CA ARG A 178 -20.24 4.37 10.30
C ARG A 178 -19.97 3.85 11.72
N ILE A 179 -19.77 2.54 11.88
CA ILE A 179 -19.44 1.89 13.16
C ILE A 179 -18.05 2.34 13.66
N THR A 180 -17.02 2.23 12.83
CA THR A 180 -15.65 2.66 13.19
C THR A 180 -15.59 4.13 13.58
N ARG A 181 -16.33 5.01 12.88
CA ARG A 181 -16.41 6.44 13.22
C ARG A 181 -17.16 6.73 14.52
N SER A 182 -18.13 5.90 14.91
CA SER A 182 -18.79 6.04 16.21
C SER A 182 -17.86 5.62 17.35
N ILE A 183 -17.00 4.63 17.10
CA ILE A 183 -15.98 4.17 18.04
C ILE A 183 -14.93 5.26 18.31
N ASP A 184 -14.48 5.96 17.27
CA ASP A 184 -13.50 7.07 17.39
C ASP A 184 -14.02 8.30 18.15
N LYS A 185 -15.33 8.47 18.31
CA LYS A 185 -15.92 9.65 18.99
C LYS A 185 -15.86 9.56 20.51
N ARG A 186 -15.79 8.35 21.09
CA ARG A 186 -15.76 8.12 22.54
C ARG A 186 -14.78 7.01 22.92
N PRO A 187 -13.47 7.17 22.61
CA PRO A 187 -12.49 6.12 22.85
C PRO A 187 -12.39 5.77 24.34
N VAL A 188 -12.47 6.77 25.22
CA VAL A 188 -12.42 6.57 26.68
C VAL A 188 -13.62 5.79 27.20
N PHE A 189 -14.84 6.10 26.72
CA PHE A 189 -16.05 5.39 27.13
C PHE A 189 -16.01 3.93 26.69
N LEU A 190 -15.60 3.67 25.45
CA LEU A 190 -15.49 2.30 24.95
C LEU A 190 -14.40 1.52 25.68
N TYR A 191 -13.23 2.12 25.87
CA TYR A 191 -12.14 1.53 26.65
C TYR A 191 -12.57 1.16 28.08
N LEU A 192 -13.18 2.08 28.82
CA LEU A 192 -13.68 1.83 30.17
C LEU A 192 -14.81 0.80 30.20
N SER A 193 -15.73 0.85 29.23
CA SER A 193 -16.84 -0.12 29.14
C SER A 193 -16.35 -1.53 28.83
N SER A 194 -15.34 -1.67 27.97
CA SER A 194 -14.73 -2.97 27.65
C SER A 194 -13.98 -3.53 28.84
N ILE A 195 -13.23 -2.71 29.58
CA ILE A 195 -12.55 -3.14 30.81
C ILE A 195 -13.58 -3.61 31.82
N SER A 196 -14.62 -2.80 32.05
CA SER A 196 -15.65 -3.11 33.03
C SER A 196 -16.40 -4.40 32.68
N ALA A 197 -16.81 -4.56 31.41
CA ALA A 197 -17.51 -5.75 30.95
C ALA A 197 -16.65 -7.02 31.06
N LEU A 198 -15.38 -6.96 30.66
CA LEU A 198 -14.49 -8.11 30.70
C LEU A 198 -14.10 -8.48 32.14
N SER A 199 -13.88 -7.49 33.01
CA SER A 199 -13.62 -7.69 34.43
C SER A 199 -14.83 -8.34 35.12
N LEU A 200 -16.04 -7.86 34.81
CA LEU A 200 -17.28 -8.38 35.36
C LEU A 200 -17.57 -9.80 34.89
N LEU A 201 -17.38 -10.09 33.60
CA LEU A 201 -17.50 -11.45 33.05
C LEU A 201 -16.54 -12.42 33.74
N GLY A 202 -15.27 -12.03 33.87
CA GLY A 202 -14.28 -12.85 34.58
C GLY A 202 -14.66 -13.09 36.05
N ALA A 203 -15.14 -12.05 36.74
CA ALA A 203 -15.58 -12.18 38.13
C ALA A 203 -16.82 -13.08 38.26
N ILE A 204 -17.80 -12.98 37.35
CA ILE A 204 -19.00 -13.83 37.33
C ILE A 204 -18.63 -15.28 37.07
N ILE A 205 -17.73 -15.56 36.12
CA ILE A 205 -17.29 -16.93 35.82
C ILE A 205 -16.59 -17.55 37.03
N LEU A 206 -15.65 -16.82 37.64
CA LEU A 206 -14.91 -17.30 38.82
C LEU A 206 -15.84 -17.50 40.03
N PHE A 207 -16.78 -16.58 40.23
CA PHE A 207 -17.81 -16.70 41.28
C PHE A 207 -18.73 -17.90 41.04
N TYR A 208 -19.18 -18.12 39.81
CA TYR A 208 -20.03 -19.25 39.44
C TYR A 208 -19.31 -20.60 39.68
N VAL A 209 -18.04 -20.70 39.29
CA VAL A 209 -17.22 -21.90 39.55
C VAL A 209 -17.05 -22.12 41.06
N ALA A 210 -16.74 -21.07 41.83
CA ALA A 210 -16.58 -21.18 43.28
C ALA A 210 -17.89 -21.57 43.99
N TYR A 211 -19.03 -21.09 43.52
CA TYR A 211 -20.35 -21.40 44.06
C TYR A 211 -20.78 -22.84 43.74
N HIS A 212 -20.49 -23.34 42.54
CA HIS A 212 -20.97 -24.65 42.09
C HIS A 212 -20.07 -25.81 42.52
N TYR A 213 -18.77 -25.56 42.74
CA TYR A 213 -17.79 -26.61 43.07
C TYR A 213 -17.18 -26.48 44.48
N GLY A 214 -17.57 -25.48 45.27
CA GLY A 214 -16.98 -25.23 46.58
C GLY A 214 -17.99 -25.19 47.72
N ASP A 215 -17.79 -26.02 48.74
CA ASP A 215 -18.52 -25.96 50.02
C ASP A 215 -17.97 -24.83 50.91
N PHE A 216 -18.04 -23.59 50.42
CA PHE A 216 -17.49 -22.42 51.12
C PHE A 216 -18.56 -21.67 51.91
N SER A 217 -18.20 -21.20 53.11
CA SER A 217 -19.04 -20.28 53.87
C SER A 217 -19.24 -18.95 53.12
N TRP A 218 -20.39 -18.28 53.32
CA TRP A 218 -20.74 -17.03 52.65
C TRP A 218 -19.64 -15.94 52.76
N LYS A 219 -18.95 -15.89 53.92
CA LYS A 219 -17.83 -14.96 54.15
C LYS A 219 -16.63 -15.27 53.24
N MET A 220 -16.31 -16.54 53.03
CA MET A 220 -15.20 -16.97 52.17
C MET A 220 -15.53 -16.74 50.68
N LEU A 221 -16.79 -16.94 50.28
CA LEU A 221 -17.29 -16.58 48.95
C LEU A 221 -17.15 -15.08 48.64
N THR A 222 -17.43 -14.20 49.61
CA THR A 222 -17.25 -12.75 49.42
C THR A 222 -15.79 -12.36 49.24
N LEU A 223 -14.87 -13.00 49.97
CA LEU A 223 -13.42 -12.77 49.84
C LEU A 223 -12.89 -13.24 48.46
N VAL A 224 -13.33 -14.42 48.01
CA VAL A 224 -12.97 -14.98 46.70
C VAL A 224 -13.50 -14.11 45.56
N GLY A 225 -14.73 -13.60 45.67
CA GLY A 225 -15.30 -12.67 44.70
C GLY A 225 -14.50 -11.38 44.59
N LEU A 226 -14.07 -10.80 45.72
CA LEU A 226 -13.25 -9.59 45.74
C LEU A 226 -11.86 -9.81 45.11
N LEU A 227 -11.19 -10.91 45.44
CA LEU A 227 -9.90 -11.27 44.86
C LEU A 227 -10.00 -11.57 43.37
N SER A 228 -11.08 -12.22 42.96
CA SER A 228 -11.36 -12.53 41.56
C SER A 228 -11.65 -11.27 40.74
N LEU A 229 -12.35 -10.29 41.31
CA LEU A 229 -12.56 -8.98 40.68
C LEU A 229 -11.24 -8.22 40.51
N ALA A 230 -10.38 -8.23 41.53
CA ALA A 230 -9.07 -7.57 41.47
C ALA A 230 -8.17 -8.22 40.41
N GLY A 231 -8.10 -9.56 40.37
CA GLY A 231 -7.32 -10.30 39.37
C GLY A 231 -7.87 -10.17 37.95
N SER A 232 -9.20 -10.27 37.77
CA SER A 232 -9.83 -10.13 36.46
C SER A 232 -9.66 -8.71 35.90
N SER A 233 -9.67 -7.68 36.75
CA SER A 233 -9.46 -6.30 36.34
C SER A 233 -8.07 -6.07 35.76
N GLN A 234 -7.02 -6.61 36.40
CA GLN A 234 -5.65 -6.49 35.88
C GLN A 234 -5.48 -7.20 34.52
N LEU A 235 -6.08 -8.38 34.36
CA LEU A 235 -6.08 -9.11 33.10
C LEU A 235 -6.86 -8.36 32.01
N ALA A 236 -8.02 -7.81 32.34
CA ALA A 236 -8.83 -7.02 31.41
C ALA A 236 -8.09 -5.77 30.93
N VAL A 237 -7.46 -5.03 31.84
CA VAL A 237 -6.64 -3.85 31.50
C VAL A 237 -5.49 -4.24 30.57
N SER A 238 -4.77 -5.32 30.89
CA SER A 238 -3.63 -5.78 30.07
C SER A 238 -4.07 -6.20 28.67
N PHE A 239 -5.16 -6.95 28.57
CA PHE A 239 -5.72 -7.40 27.30
C PHE A 239 -6.19 -6.23 26.43
N ILE A 240 -6.89 -5.27 27.03
CA ILE A 240 -7.41 -4.11 26.30
C ILE A 240 -6.30 -3.15 25.91
N ASN A 241 -5.27 -3.00 26.75
CA ASN A 241 -4.06 -2.26 26.38
C ASN A 241 -3.37 -2.90 25.17
N TRP A 242 -3.17 -4.21 25.18
CA TRP A 242 -2.62 -4.93 24.05
C TRP A 242 -3.46 -4.74 22.78
N LEU A 243 -4.79 -4.91 22.89
CA LEU A 243 -5.70 -4.69 21.76
C LEU A 243 -5.66 -3.25 21.23
N ALA A 244 -5.55 -2.27 22.14
CA ALA A 244 -5.40 -0.86 21.78
C ALA A 244 -4.09 -0.61 21.01
N THR A 245 -2.97 -1.23 21.40
CA THR A 245 -1.70 -1.09 20.64
C THR A 245 -1.79 -1.62 19.22
N ILE A 246 -2.62 -2.64 18.96
CA ILE A 246 -2.84 -3.19 17.62
C ILE A 246 -3.81 -2.32 16.81
N TRP A 247 -4.83 -1.76 17.47
CA TRP A 247 -5.89 -1.01 16.79
C TRP A 247 -5.57 0.46 16.55
N VAL A 248 -4.80 1.09 17.44
CA VAL A 248 -4.45 2.51 17.33
C VAL A 248 -3.38 2.67 16.26
N ARG A 249 -3.81 3.05 15.05
CA ARG A 249 -2.88 3.43 13.99
C ARG A 249 -2.16 4.73 14.37
N PRO A 250 -0.84 4.83 14.23
CA PRO A 250 -0.11 6.04 14.53
C PRO A 250 -0.61 7.19 13.64
N LYS A 251 -1.03 8.30 14.27
CA LYS A 251 -1.43 9.51 13.56
C LYS A 251 -0.16 10.25 13.12
N LEU A 252 0.30 9.95 11.91
CA LEU A 252 1.40 10.68 11.30
C LEU A 252 1.01 12.16 11.20
N LEU A 253 1.82 13.03 11.80
CA LEU A 253 1.65 14.47 11.68
C LEU A 253 2.11 14.92 10.29
N PRO A 254 1.40 15.88 9.66
CA PRO A 254 1.87 16.52 8.43
C PRO A 254 3.30 17.03 8.59
N ARG A 255 4.15 16.76 7.60
CA ARG A 255 5.56 17.17 7.58
C ARG A 255 5.77 18.21 6.49
N MET A 256 6.63 19.18 6.79
CA MET A 256 7.05 20.21 5.84
C MET A 256 8.36 19.78 5.16
N ASP A 257 8.52 20.18 3.90
CA ASP A 257 9.73 19.93 3.14
C ASP A 257 10.74 21.07 3.37
N PHE A 258 11.68 20.86 4.29
CA PHE A 258 12.79 21.80 4.53
C PHE A 258 14.06 21.44 3.74
N SER A 259 13.99 20.53 2.77
CA SER A 259 15.18 20.07 2.05
C SER A 259 15.86 21.18 1.22
N LYS A 260 15.11 22.23 0.86
CA LYS A 260 15.61 23.38 0.08
C LYS A 260 15.82 24.65 0.90
N GLU A 261 15.27 24.73 2.11
CA GLU A 261 15.35 25.90 2.98
C GLU A 261 15.73 25.46 4.39
N TYR A 262 17.01 25.60 4.75
CA TYR A 262 17.35 25.76 6.16
C TYR A 262 16.69 27.06 6.62
N PRO A 263 15.76 27.04 7.60
CA PRO A 263 15.25 28.28 8.16
C PRO A 263 16.46 29.05 8.68
N ARG A 264 16.76 30.21 8.07
CA ARG A 264 17.71 31.16 8.65
C ARG A 264 17.16 31.47 10.03
N LEU A 265 17.82 30.94 11.06
CA LEU A 265 17.61 31.33 12.44
C LEU A 265 17.64 32.86 12.46
N ILE A 266 16.48 33.46 12.69
CA ILE A 266 16.36 34.89 12.94
C ILE A 266 17.07 35.09 14.29
N ALA A 267 18.33 35.51 14.22
CA ALA A 267 19.00 36.15 15.34
C ALA A 267 18.44 37.58 15.42
N HIS A 268 17.52 37.79 16.35
CA HIS A 268 17.22 39.11 16.91
C HIS A 268 17.12 38.99 18.42
#